data_AF-A0A9D2CHD3-F1
#
_entry.id   AF-A0A9D2CHD3-F1
#
_cell.length_a   1.000
_cell.length_b   1.000
_cell.length_c   1.000
_cell.angle_alpha   90.00
_cell.angle_beta   90.00
_cell.angle_gamma   90.00
#
_symmetry.space_group_name_H-M   'P 1'
#
loop_
_entity.id
_entity.type
_entity.pdbx_description
1 polymer ?
#
loop_
_entity_poly.entity_id
_entity_poly.type
_entity_poly.pdbx_seq_one_letter_code
_entity_poly.pdbx_strand_id
1 'polypeptide(L)' 'MDTGFRSVIGSDGAMRLEHQIGTMRFDLATGRMTQMLPSPSSMQSVIRPDGSFGLEQTVGNMRFNIDQGSYDLLL' A
#
# COMPACT_ATOMS: atom_id res chain seq x y z
N MET A 1 10.65 -3.66 16.92
CA MET A 1 9.99 -4.64 16.02
C MET A 1 8.98 -3.84 15.22
N ASP A 2 9.08 -3.85 13.88
CA ASP A 2 8.02 -3.31 13.04
C ASP A 2 6.78 -4.16 13.28
N THR A 3 5.72 -3.55 13.80
CA THR A 3 4.48 -4.24 14.13
C THR A 3 3.65 -4.54 12.88
N GLY A 4 4.08 -4.03 11.71
CA GLY A 4 3.35 -4.13 10.45
C GLY A 4 2.19 -3.15 10.36
N PHE A 5 1.88 -2.40 11.43
CA PHE A 5 0.84 -1.38 11.42
C PHE A 5 1.39 -0.06 10.89
N ARG A 6 0.58 0.63 10.08
CA ARG A 6 0.94 1.93 9.53
C ARG A 6 -0.26 2.83 9.36
N SER A 7 -0.14 4.08 9.74
CA SER A 7 -1.13 5.10 9.38
C SER A 7 -0.80 5.65 8.00
N VAL A 8 -1.81 5.80 7.15
CA VAL A 8 -1.65 6.25 5.77
C VAL A 8 -2.65 7.36 5.49
N ILE A 9 -2.19 8.46 4.91
CA ILE A 9 -3.08 9.45 4.30
C ILE A 9 -3.13 9.13 2.81
N GLY A 10 -4.28 8.67 2.35
CA GLY A 10 -4.47 8.34 0.95
C GLY A 10 -4.44 9.57 0.05
N SER A 11 -4.22 9.36 -1.24
CA SER A 11 -4.39 10.40 -2.27
C SER A 11 -5.78 11.05 -2.31
N ASP A 12 -6.80 10.39 -1.76
CA ASP A 12 -8.16 10.91 -1.56
C ASP A 12 -8.28 11.80 -0.31
N GLY A 13 -7.20 11.97 0.46
CA GLY A 13 -7.17 12.71 1.72
C GLY A 13 -7.70 11.92 2.92
N ALA A 14 -8.18 10.70 2.73
CA ALA A 14 -8.69 9.88 3.81
C ALA A 14 -7.55 9.24 4.61
N MET A 15 -7.66 9.29 5.94
CA MET A 15 -6.74 8.58 6.83
C MET A 15 -7.16 7.11 6.94
N ARG A 16 -6.21 6.21 6.76
CA ARG A 16 -6.37 4.76 6.80
C ARG A 16 -5.38 4.16 7.78
N LEU A 17 -5.76 3.04 8.38
CA LEU A 17 -4.84 2.24 9.18
C LEU A 17 -4.60 0.93 8.44
N GLU A 18 -3.35 0.74 8.00
CA GLU A 18 -2.91 -0.46 7.32
C GLU A 18 -2.27 -1.43 8.31
N HIS A 19 -2.46 -2.72 8.09
CA HIS A 19 -1.67 -3.78 8.73
C HIS A 19 -1.12 -4.72 7.66
N GLN A 20 0.20 -4.83 7.62
CA GLN A 20 0.92 -5.72 6.72
C GLN A 20 1.32 -7.00 7.44
N ILE A 21 0.88 -8.14 6.91
CA ILE A 21 1.26 -9.47 7.34
C ILE A 21 1.88 -10.21 6.16
N GLY A 22 3.20 -10.34 6.16
CA GLY A 22 3.95 -10.89 5.04
C GLY A 22 3.73 -10.08 3.77
N THR A 23 3.11 -10.70 2.76
CA THR A 23 2.78 -10.08 1.47
C THR A 23 1.36 -9.52 1.40
N MET A 24 0.56 -9.59 2.46
CA MET A 24 -0.81 -9.07 2.47
C MET A 24 -0.85 -7.76 3.24
N ARG A 25 -1.52 -6.75 2.69
CA ARG A 25 -1.74 -5.46 3.33
C ARG A 25 -3.24 -5.21 3.47
N PHE A 26 -3.69 -5.11 4.71
CA PHE A 26 -5.09 -4.93 5.05
C PHE A 26 -5.36 -3.47 5.39
N ASP A 27 -6.39 -2.88 4.80
CA ASP A 27 -7.02 -1.67 5.31
C ASP A 27 -7.96 -2.07 6.45
N LEU A 28 -7.68 -1.62 7.67
CA LEU A 28 -8.42 -2.03 8.86
C LEU A 28 -9.77 -1.34 9.02
N ALA A 29 -10.01 -0.23 8.32
CA ALA A 29 -11.31 0.45 8.34
C ALA A 29 -12.34 -0.26 7.45
N THR A 30 -11.88 -0.83 6.34
CA THR A 30 -12.74 -1.44 5.31
C THR A 30 -12.62 -2.95 5.22
N GLY A 31 -11.60 -3.56 5.82
CA GLY A 31 -11.27 -4.97 5.69
C GLY A 31 -10.73 -5.37 4.31
N ARG A 32 -10.48 -4.41 3.43
CA ARG A 32 -9.98 -4.65 2.07
C ARG A 32 -8.52 -5.09 2.11
N MET A 33 -8.15 -6.02 1.25
CA MET A 33 -6.81 -6.59 1.19
C MET A 33 -6.14 -6.28 -0.14
N THR A 34 -4.89 -5.83 -0.07
CA THR A 34 -3.98 -5.68 -1.21
C THR A 34 -2.88 -6.74 -1.08
N GLN A 35 -2.70 -7.56 -2.11
CA GLN A 35 -1.64 -8.56 -2.15
C GLN A 35 -0.41 -7.95 -2.83
N MET A 36 0.69 -7.88 -2.10
CA MET A 36 2.00 -7.48 -2.62
C MET A 36 2.70 -8.68 -3.25
N LEU A 37 3.26 -8.50 -4.43
CA LEU A 37 4.06 -9.52 -5.09
C LEU A 37 5.54 -9.29 -4.76
N PRO A 38 6.33 -10.37 -4.57
CA PRO A 38 7.76 -10.24 -4.40
C PRO A 38 8.38 -9.54 -5.61
N SER A 39 9.20 -8.52 -5.35
CA SER A 39 9.94 -7.81 -6.38
C SER A 39 11.38 -7.63 -5.93
N PRO A 40 12.37 -7.84 -6.81
CA PRO A 40 13.78 -7.61 -6.50
C PRO A 40 14.17 -6.13 -6.51
N SER A 41 13.24 -5.21 -6.80
CA SER A 41 13.49 -3.77 -6.95
C SER A 41 12.69 -2.92 -5.96
N SER A 42 12.98 -1.62 -5.91
CA SER A 42 12.19 -0.64 -5.11
C SER A 42 10.74 -0.46 -5.61
N MET A 43 10.43 -0.93 -6.83
CA MET A 43 9.08 -1.03 -7.36
C MET A 43 8.47 -2.36 -6.94
N GLN A 44 7.24 -2.32 -6.43
CA GLN A 44 6.48 -3.47 -6.00
C GLN A 44 5.21 -3.60 -6.84
N SER A 45 4.98 -4.79 -7.39
CA SER A 45 3.71 -5.10 -8.01
C SER A 45 2.69 -5.49 -6.95
N VAL A 46 1.43 -5.07 -7.14
CA VAL A 46 0.34 -5.36 -6.21
C VAL A 46 -0.90 -5.84 -6.96
N ILE A 47 -1.72 -6.65 -6.28
CA ILE A 47 -3.09 -6.97 -6.69
C ILE A 47 -4.01 -6.28 -5.70
N ARG A 48 -4.83 -5.36 -6.19
CA ARG A 48 -5.72 -4.53 -5.40
C ARG A 48 -7.00 -5.28 -5.01
N PRO A 49 -7.81 -4.73 -4.08
CA PRO A 49 -9.03 -5.39 -3.63
C PRO A 49 -10.07 -5.67 -4.73
N ASP A 50 -10.04 -4.89 -5.81
CA ASP A 50 -10.89 -5.06 -7.00
C ASP A 50 -10.32 -6.09 -8.01
N GLY A 51 -9.18 -6.72 -7.71
CA GLY A 51 -8.48 -7.64 -8.59
C GLY A 51 -7.58 -6.95 -9.63
N SER A 52 -7.54 -5.61 -9.68
CA SER A 52 -6.67 -4.89 -10.60
C SER A 52 -5.19 -5.05 -10.21
N PHE A 53 -4.35 -5.12 -11.24
CA PHE A 53 -2.91 -5.11 -11.06
C PHE A 53 -2.40 -3.67 -10.93
N GLY A 54 -1.44 -3.44 -10.03
CA GLY A 54 -0.86 -2.14 -9.77
C GLY A 54 0.65 -2.17 -9.61
N LEU A 55 1.26 -0.99 -9.71
CA LEU A 55 2.68 -0.77 -9.47
C LEU A 55 2.85 0.31 -8.41
N GLU A 56 3.50 -0.05 -7.32
CA GLU A 56 3.80 0.84 -6.21
C GLU A 56 5.31 1.07 -6.11
N GLN A 57 5.73 2.27 -5.73
CA GLN A 57 7.11 2.54 -5.35
C GLN A 57 7.14 3.36 -4.07
N THR A 58 7.91 2.91 -3.07
CA THR A 58 8.05 3.67 -1.82
C THR A 58 9.37 4.44 -1.83
N VAL A 59 9.29 5.75 -1.63
CA VAL A 59 10.46 6.63 -1.48
C VAL A 59 10.28 7.47 -0.22
N GLY A 60 11.09 7.18 0.80
CA GLY A 60 10.90 7.75 2.14
C GLY A 60 9.51 7.39 2.68
N ASN A 61 8.73 8.43 3.01
CA ASN A 61 7.38 8.29 3.53
C ASN A 61 6.30 8.39 2.45
N MET A 62 6.64 8.40 1.16
CA MET A 62 5.64 8.45 0.08
C MET A 62 5.57 7.10 -0.62
N ARG A 63 4.35 6.60 -0.82
CA ARG A 63 4.06 5.45 -1.69
C ARG A 63 3.40 5.95 -2.96
N PHE A 64 4.12 5.90 -4.07
CA PHE A 64 3.62 6.25 -5.39
C PHE A 64 2.85 5.08 -5.98
N ASN A 65 1.58 5.27 -6.32
CA ASN A 65 0.77 4.36 -7.11
C ASN A 65 0.97 4.72 -8.60
N ILE A 66 2.03 4.20 -9.21
CA ILE A 66 2.56 4.64 -10.51
C ILE A 66 1.49 4.52 -11.61
N ASP A 67 0.77 3.41 -11.62
CA ASP A 67 -0.27 3.14 -12.61
C ASP A 67 -1.51 4.05 -12.46
N GLN A 68 -1.71 4.62 -11.26
CA GLN A 68 -2.83 5.53 -10.98
C GLN A 68 -2.43 7.00 -11.00
N GLY A 69 -1.13 7.32 -11.13
CA GLY A 69 -0.63 8.69 -11.09
C GLY A 69 -0.88 9.39 -9.75
N SER A 70 -0.97 8.63 -8.66
CA SER A 70 -1.28 9.14 -7.32
C SER A 70 -0.21 8.73 -6.30
N TYR A 71 -0.27 9.31 -5.10
CA TYR A 71 0.62 8.91 -4.00
C TYR A 71 -0.11 8.93 -2.66
N ASP A 72 0.33 8.08 -1.75
CA ASP A 72 -0.11 8.06 -0.37
C ASP A 72 1.05 8.47 0.55
N LEU A 73 0.74 9.17 1.64
CA LEU A 73 1.70 9.52 2.69
C LEU A 73 1.65 8.48 3.82
N LEU A 74 2.80 7.90 4.10
CA LEU A 74 3.04 6.89 5.13
C LEU A 74 3.52 7.58 6.40
N LEU A 75 2.82 7.37 7.51
CA LEU A 75 3.11 7.97 8.84
C LEU A 75 3.73 6.95 9.79
#